data_AF-A0A3B6MU22-F1
#
_entry.id   AF-A0A3B6MU22-F1
#
_cell.length_a   1.000
_cell.length_b   1.000
_cell.length_c   1.000
_cell.angle_alpha   90.00
_cell.angle_beta   90.00
_cell.angle_gamma   90.00
#
_symmetry.space_group_name_H-M   'P 1'
#
loop_
_entity.id
_entity.type
_entity.pdbx_description
1 polymer ?
#
loop_
_entity_poly.entity_id
_entity_poly.type
_entity_poly.pdbx_seq_one_letter_code
_entity_poly.pdbx_strand_id
1 'polypeptide(L)'
;MGEPRHHCKLWLLLLALAPWLHASTGAATTFTIANYCAYTIWPGTLAGSGTPQLSTTGFELGPGQTVRLAAPPAWSGRMWARTGCVFDAAGAGVCQTGDCGGRMECRGAGATPPATLFEVTLGKGGGEDFYDVSLVDGYNLPVVAIPRALRGPGACNATGCLADLNRSCPTELQVVYGAGAIACRSACEAFGQDRYCCSGAYGTPAACRPTSYSSVFKMACPRAYSYAYDDSTSTFTCSADDYTVAFCLPTSGIKESDAVFLGAQIIGGRGTGAAEANDIAPPAYGNGGAGAYPPPTSDSYSGGGPGGAYLPPVYNYGPGGDRIPPAMRISSASTTTYIRPWLPLLLLLLCFT
;
A
#
# COMPACT_ATOMS: atom_id res chain seq x y z
N MET A 1 42.29 -37.99 50.87
CA MET A 1 41.42 -36.87 51.28
C MET A 1 42.00 -35.59 50.68
N GLY A 2 41.17 -34.79 50.01
CA GLY A 2 41.55 -33.45 49.56
C GLY A 2 41.59 -33.27 48.05
N GLU A 3 40.47 -33.49 47.37
CA GLU A 3 40.22 -32.88 46.07
C GLU A 3 39.55 -31.52 46.32
N PRO A 4 40.09 -30.42 45.78
CA PRO A 4 39.18 -29.33 45.50
C PRO A 4 39.49 -28.54 44.22
N ARG A 5 38.42 -27.90 43.71
CA ARG A 5 38.39 -26.65 42.92
C ARG A 5 38.36 -26.74 41.38
N HIS A 6 37.49 -27.56 40.80
CA HIS A 6 37.09 -27.38 39.39
C HIS A 6 35.69 -26.77 39.18
N HIS A 7 34.83 -26.73 40.20
CA HIS A 7 33.45 -26.25 40.03
C HIS A 7 33.28 -24.72 40.11
N CYS A 8 34.23 -23.97 40.69
CA CYS A 8 34.08 -22.52 40.86
C CYS A 8 34.39 -21.72 39.56
N LYS A 9 35.24 -22.27 38.67
CA LYS A 9 35.63 -21.58 37.41
C LYS A 9 34.58 -21.68 36.31
N LEU A 10 33.72 -22.70 36.33
CA LEU A 10 32.70 -22.91 35.30
C LEU A 10 31.51 -21.94 35.44
N TRP A 11 31.14 -21.59 36.67
CA TRP A 11 30.08 -20.62 36.96
C TRP A 11 30.47 -19.16 36.63
N LEU A 12 31.75 -18.80 36.78
CA LEU A 12 32.27 -17.48 36.42
C LEU A 12 32.33 -17.26 34.89
N LEU A 13 32.51 -18.33 34.10
CA LEU A 13 32.47 -18.26 32.63
C LEU A 13 31.04 -18.10 32.08
N LEU A 14 30.04 -18.71 32.73
CA LEU A 14 28.62 -18.58 32.35
C LEU A 14 28.06 -17.18 32.67
N LEU A 15 28.55 -16.51 33.71
CA LEU A 15 28.14 -15.14 34.07
C LEU A 15 28.88 -14.05 33.25
N ALA A 16 30.06 -14.34 32.70
CA ALA A 16 30.82 -13.40 31.86
C ALA A 16 30.33 -13.35 30.39
N LEU A 17 29.54 -14.33 29.95
CA LEU A 17 28.91 -14.37 28.63
C LEU A 17 27.44 -13.89 28.64
N ALA A 18 26.94 -13.43 29.79
CA ALA A 18 25.55 -13.02 29.97
C ALA A 18 25.18 -11.57 29.59
N PRO A 19 26.08 -10.60 29.32
CA PRO A 19 25.69 -9.38 28.63
C PRO A 19 25.79 -9.61 27.10
N TRP A 20 25.04 -8.87 26.29
CA TRP A 20 25.09 -8.81 24.80
C TRP A 20 24.14 -9.69 23.97
N LEU A 21 23.13 -10.34 24.56
CA LEU A 21 21.91 -10.69 23.81
C LEU A 21 20.79 -9.69 24.14
N HIS A 22 21.08 -8.40 23.96
CA HIS A 22 20.02 -7.42 23.74
C HIS A 22 19.67 -7.50 22.26
N ALA A 23 18.86 -8.50 21.90
CA ALA A 23 18.08 -8.37 20.68
C ALA A 23 17.16 -7.17 20.91
N SER A 24 17.52 -6.02 20.36
CA SER A 24 16.60 -4.90 20.20
C SER A 24 15.45 -5.41 19.34
N THR A 25 14.42 -5.92 20.00
CA THR A 25 13.12 -6.18 19.40
C THR A 25 12.57 -4.80 19.06
N GLY A 26 12.87 -4.33 17.84
CA GLY A 26 12.16 -3.17 17.29
C GLY A 26 10.67 -3.46 17.38
N ALA A 27 9.90 -2.48 17.86
CA ALA A 27 8.44 -2.62 17.91
C ALA A 27 7.94 -2.97 16.50
N ALA A 28 7.18 -4.05 16.39
CA ALA A 28 6.58 -4.47 15.12
C ALA A 28 5.39 -3.57 14.83
N THR A 29 5.38 -2.95 13.64
CA THR A 29 4.23 -2.18 13.15
C THR A 29 3.08 -3.13 12.88
N THR A 30 1.87 -2.82 13.36
CA THR A 30 0.68 -3.63 13.09
C THR A 30 -0.17 -3.01 11.99
N PHE A 31 -0.48 -3.80 10.97
CA PHE A 31 -1.49 -3.50 9.98
C PHE A 31 -2.84 -4.10 10.41
N THR A 32 -3.84 -3.24 10.63
CA THR A 32 -5.22 -3.64 10.87
C THR A 32 -5.99 -3.55 9.56
N ILE A 33 -6.27 -4.70 8.95
CA ILE A 33 -6.98 -4.82 7.68
C ILE A 33 -8.47 -4.99 7.97
N ALA A 34 -9.30 -4.07 7.50
CA ALA A 34 -10.72 -3.98 7.84
C ALA A 34 -11.61 -3.96 6.60
N ASN A 35 -12.65 -4.80 6.60
CA ASN A 35 -13.65 -4.84 5.53
C ASN A 35 -14.93 -4.10 5.97
N TYR A 36 -15.17 -2.91 5.39
CA TYR A 36 -16.44 -2.19 5.53
C TYR A 36 -17.36 -2.36 4.31
N CYS A 37 -16.95 -3.16 3.32
CA CYS A 37 -17.78 -3.48 2.18
C CYS A 37 -18.98 -4.32 2.64
N ALA A 38 -20.11 -4.21 1.93
CA ALA A 38 -21.30 -5.01 2.20
C ALA A 38 -21.15 -6.50 1.76
N TYR A 39 -19.98 -6.89 1.27
CA TYR A 39 -19.67 -8.20 0.73
C TYR A 39 -18.28 -8.68 1.19
N THR A 40 -18.06 -9.99 1.09
CA THR A 40 -16.77 -10.60 1.40
C THR A 40 -15.69 -10.14 0.41
N ILE A 41 -14.52 -9.82 0.94
CA ILE A 41 -13.32 -9.55 0.16
C ILE A 41 -12.24 -10.55 0.53
N TRP A 42 -11.24 -10.69 -0.33
CA TRP A 42 -10.08 -11.54 -0.04
C TRP A 42 -8.80 -10.72 -0.12
N PRO A 43 -8.34 -10.12 0.99
CA PRO A 43 -7.11 -9.34 0.98
C PRO A 43 -5.92 -10.18 0.52
N GLY A 44 -4.96 -9.51 -0.11
CA GLY A 44 -3.67 -10.06 -0.51
C GLY A 44 -2.55 -9.17 0.00
N THR A 45 -1.40 -9.76 0.33
CA THR A 45 -0.21 -9.01 0.73
C THR A 45 1.00 -9.51 -0.04
N LEU A 46 1.85 -8.60 -0.46
CA LEU A 46 3.12 -8.91 -1.09
C LEU A 46 4.25 -8.12 -0.44
N ALA A 47 5.23 -8.84 0.12
CA ALA A 47 6.48 -8.21 0.55
C ALA A 47 7.34 -7.76 -0.63
N GLY A 48 7.97 -6.60 -0.47
CA GLY A 48 8.96 -6.04 -1.36
C GLY A 48 10.32 -6.75 -1.25
N SER A 49 11.20 -6.47 -2.20
CA SER A 49 12.52 -7.09 -2.27
C SER A 49 13.31 -6.90 -0.97
N GLY A 50 13.89 -7.99 -0.46
CA GLY A 50 14.70 -7.97 0.75
C GLY A 50 13.91 -7.97 2.08
N THR A 51 12.59 -8.11 2.03
CA THR A 51 11.74 -8.24 3.24
C THR A 51 10.94 -9.56 3.20
N PRO A 52 10.64 -10.17 4.35
CA PRO A 52 9.89 -11.42 4.39
C PRO A 52 8.41 -11.18 4.12
N GLN A 53 7.72 -12.21 3.63
CA GLN A 53 6.25 -12.21 3.59
C GLN A 53 5.69 -12.06 5.01
N LEU A 54 4.51 -11.44 5.11
CA LEU A 54 3.75 -11.42 6.36
C LEU A 54 3.25 -12.83 6.71
N SER A 55 2.62 -12.98 7.89
CA SER A 55 2.16 -14.29 8.38
C SER A 55 1.13 -14.99 7.47
N THR A 56 0.45 -14.23 6.61
CA THR A 56 -0.40 -14.70 5.51
C THR A 56 -0.19 -13.77 4.33
N THR A 57 -0.32 -14.31 3.12
CA THR A 57 -0.26 -13.59 1.85
C THR A 57 -1.63 -13.47 1.17
N GLY A 58 -2.66 -14.11 1.73
CA GLY A 58 -4.04 -13.89 1.33
C GLY A 58 -5.04 -14.71 2.12
N PHE A 59 -6.18 -14.10 2.44
CA PHE A 59 -7.18 -14.65 3.35
C PHE A 59 -8.58 -14.13 3.00
N GLU A 60 -9.62 -14.78 3.49
CA GLU A 60 -11.01 -14.32 3.40
C GLU A 60 -11.33 -13.33 4.53
N LEU A 61 -12.06 -12.27 4.20
CA LEU A 61 -12.49 -11.26 5.15
C LEU A 61 -13.94 -10.85 4.88
N GLY A 62 -14.86 -11.33 5.72
CA GLY A 62 -16.29 -11.03 5.63
C GLY A 62 -16.63 -9.58 6.03
N PRO A 63 -17.86 -9.11 5.74
CA PRO A 63 -18.32 -7.76 6.10
C PRO A 63 -18.16 -7.47 7.60
N GLY A 64 -17.61 -6.31 7.93
CA GLY A 64 -17.37 -5.85 9.31
C GLY A 64 -16.21 -6.54 10.03
N GLN A 65 -15.53 -7.51 9.39
CA GLN A 65 -14.41 -8.21 10.02
C GLN A 65 -13.10 -7.45 9.88
N THR A 66 -12.19 -7.73 10.82
CA THR A 66 -10.83 -7.17 10.84
C THR A 66 -9.78 -8.26 11.10
N VAL A 67 -8.62 -8.16 10.44
CA VAL A 67 -7.44 -8.99 10.69
C VAL A 67 -6.26 -8.10 11.02
N ARG A 68 -5.40 -8.54 11.96
CA ARG A 68 -4.19 -7.81 12.35
C ARG A 68 -2.96 -8.59 11.91
N LEU A 69 -2.09 -7.94 11.13
CA LEU A 69 -0.83 -8.51 10.66
C LEU A 69 0.33 -7.70 11.24
N ALA A 70 1.26 -8.37 11.90
CA ALA A 70 2.50 -7.74 12.37
C ALA A 70 3.53 -7.75 11.26
N ALA A 71 4.16 -6.61 11.01
CA ALA A 71 5.26 -6.47 10.07
C ALA A 71 6.58 -6.31 10.80
N PRO A 72 7.66 -6.93 10.30
CA PRO A 72 8.99 -6.73 10.88
C PRO A 72 9.44 -5.27 10.68
N PRO A 73 10.39 -4.78 11.50
CA PRO A 73 11.01 -3.48 11.26
C PRO A 73 11.55 -3.36 9.84
N ALA A 74 11.41 -2.17 9.24
CA ALA A 74 11.83 -1.89 7.87
C ALA A 74 11.16 -2.75 6.78
N TRP A 75 9.98 -3.32 7.07
CA TRP A 75 9.18 -4.01 6.06
C TRP A 75 8.76 -3.05 4.95
N SER A 76 8.77 -3.53 3.72
CA SER A 76 8.26 -2.83 2.56
C SER A 76 7.36 -3.80 1.80
N GLY A 77 6.27 -3.31 1.24
CA GLY A 77 5.36 -4.16 0.49
C GLY A 77 4.07 -3.45 0.13
N ARG A 78 3.13 -4.25 -0.37
CA ARG A 78 1.83 -3.79 -0.82
C ARG A 78 0.70 -4.69 -0.37
N MET A 79 -0.47 -4.12 -0.23
CA MET A 79 -1.71 -4.79 0.16
C MET A 79 -2.83 -4.37 -0.77
N TRP A 80 -3.74 -5.29 -1.07
CA TRP A 80 -4.92 -5.04 -1.89
C TRP A 80 -6.05 -5.95 -1.44
N ALA A 81 -7.22 -5.82 -2.05
CA ALA A 81 -8.31 -6.77 -1.86
C ALA A 81 -8.86 -7.27 -3.19
N ARG A 82 -9.16 -8.57 -3.20
CA ARG A 82 -9.82 -9.27 -4.31
C ARG A 82 -11.32 -9.30 -4.08
N THR A 83 -12.07 -9.36 -5.17
CA THR A 83 -13.54 -9.45 -5.16
C THR A 83 -14.03 -10.56 -6.08
N GLY A 84 -15.23 -11.06 -5.81
CA GLY A 84 -15.86 -12.10 -6.63
C GLY A 84 -15.06 -13.41 -6.68
N CYS A 85 -14.43 -13.79 -5.56
CA CYS A 85 -13.60 -14.98 -5.51
C CYS A 85 -14.41 -16.25 -5.28
N VAL A 86 -13.96 -17.34 -5.89
CA VAL A 86 -14.41 -18.70 -5.61
C VAL A 86 -13.17 -19.57 -5.42
N PHE A 87 -13.03 -20.15 -4.23
CA PHE A 87 -11.94 -21.07 -3.89
C PHE A 87 -12.49 -22.44 -3.49
N ASP A 88 -11.77 -23.49 -3.86
CA ASP A 88 -12.00 -24.82 -3.34
C ASP A 88 -11.39 -25.01 -1.94
N ALA A 89 -11.58 -26.19 -1.34
CA ALA A 89 -11.06 -26.51 -0.01
C ALA A 89 -9.52 -26.52 0.07
N ALA A 90 -8.82 -26.63 -1.07
CA ALA A 90 -7.36 -26.54 -1.13
C ALA A 90 -6.87 -25.09 -1.32
N GLY A 91 -7.80 -24.14 -1.46
CA GLY A 91 -7.51 -22.73 -1.70
C GLY A 91 -7.13 -22.43 -3.16
N ALA A 92 -7.41 -23.32 -4.12
CA ALA A 92 -7.27 -23.03 -5.54
C ALA A 92 -8.58 -22.45 -6.08
N GLY A 93 -8.51 -21.52 -7.02
CA GLY A 93 -9.71 -20.82 -7.47
C GLY A 93 -9.43 -19.66 -8.41
N VAL A 94 -10.32 -18.67 -8.40
CA VAL A 94 -10.21 -17.45 -9.20
C VAL A 94 -10.96 -16.30 -8.55
N CYS A 95 -10.46 -15.08 -8.72
CA CYS A 95 -11.15 -13.85 -8.38
C CYS A 95 -11.44 -13.02 -9.64
N GLN A 96 -12.52 -12.24 -9.60
CA GLN A 96 -12.89 -11.35 -10.71
C GLN A 96 -11.96 -10.13 -10.82
N THR A 97 -11.46 -9.63 -9.69
CA THR A 97 -10.54 -8.48 -9.63
C THR A 97 -9.38 -8.77 -8.70
N GLY A 98 -8.18 -8.30 -9.04
CA GLY A 98 -7.00 -8.36 -8.16
C GLY A 98 -6.45 -9.76 -7.91
N ASP A 99 -6.83 -10.75 -8.73
CA ASP A 99 -6.41 -12.15 -8.57
C ASP A 99 -4.88 -12.30 -8.55
N CYS A 100 -4.36 -13.24 -7.77
CA CYS A 100 -2.91 -13.44 -7.60
C CYS A 100 -2.44 -14.83 -8.06
N GLY A 101 -3.00 -15.30 -9.17
CA GLY A 101 -2.63 -16.57 -9.79
C GLY A 101 -3.48 -17.74 -9.31
N GLY A 102 -4.78 -17.51 -9.14
CA GLY A 102 -5.81 -18.53 -8.92
C GLY A 102 -5.73 -19.25 -7.59
N ARG A 103 -5.41 -18.52 -6.52
CA ARG A 103 -5.14 -19.09 -5.19
C ARG A 103 -5.52 -18.16 -4.05
N MET A 104 -5.89 -18.73 -2.90
CA MET A 104 -6.23 -17.99 -1.68
C MET A 104 -5.00 -17.25 -1.15
N GLU A 105 -3.93 -18.00 -0.84
CA GLU A 105 -2.63 -17.47 -0.42
C GLU A 105 -1.78 -17.09 -1.63
N CYS A 106 -1.48 -15.80 -1.81
CA CYS A 106 -0.79 -15.29 -3.00
C CYS A 106 0.66 -15.77 -3.16
N ARG A 107 1.32 -16.22 -2.09
CA ARG A 107 2.66 -16.86 -2.12
C ARG A 107 3.71 -16.07 -2.91
N GLY A 108 3.73 -14.75 -2.74
CA GLY A 108 4.67 -13.87 -3.44
C GLY A 108 4.24 -13.42 -4.84
N ALA A 109 3.06 -13.84 -5.32
CA ALA A 109 2.44 -13.22 -6.49
C ALA A 109 1.78 -11.89 -6.13
N GLY A 110 1.87 -10.91 -7.03
CA GLY A 110 1.13 -9.65 -6.93
C GLY A 110 -0.31 -9.78 -7.42
N ALA A 111 -1.09 -8.71 -7.23
CA ALA A 111 -2.37 -8.56 -7.86
C ALA A 111 -2.23 -8.54 -9.39
N THR A 112 -3.15 -9.19 -10.09
CA THR A 112 -3.41 -8.97 -11.51
C THR A 112 -4.25 -7.70 -11.63
N PRO A 113 -3.74 -6.63 -12.29
CA PRO A 113 -4.50 -5.40 -12.48
C PRO A 113 -5.83 -5.64 -13.23
N PRO A 114 -6.87 -4.80 -13.01
CA PRO A 114 -6.87 -3.64 -12.12
C PRO A 114 -7.00 -3.97 -10.63
N ALA A 115 -6.22 -3.28 -9.80
CA ALA A 115 -6.31 -3.37 -8.33
C ALA A 115 -5.86 -2.06 -7.66
N THR A 116 -6.65 -1.57 -6.71
CA THR A 116 -6.23 -0.49 -5.81
C THR A 116 -5.25 -1.05 -4.79
N LEU A 117 -4.09 -0.40 -4.66
CA LEU A 117 -3.00 -0.85 -3.79
C LEU A 117 -2.83 0.11 -2.62
N PHE A 118 -2.56 -0.43 -1.43
CA PHE A 118 -1.86 0.30 -0.38
C PHE A 118 -0.40 -0.13 -0.39
N GLU A 119 0.52 0.82 -0.51
CA GLU A 119 1.96 0.60 -0.59
C GLU A 119 2.64 1.27 0.59
N VAL A 120 3.62 0.60 1.18
CA VAL A 120 4.34 1.13 2.35
C VAL A 120 5.78 0.62 2.39
N THR A 121 6.67 1.49 2.84
CA THR A 121 8.04 1.19 3.24
C THR A 121 8.25 1.76 4.63
N LEU A 122 8.33 0.87 5.63
CA LEU A 122 8.54 1.26 7.02
C LEU A 122 9.97 1.74 7.23
N GLY A 123 10.13 2.75 8.08
CA GLY A 123 11.42 3.32 8.42
C GLY A 123 12.38 2.31 9.05
N LYS A 124 13.68 2.46 8.76
CA LYS A 124 14.75 1.71 9.45
C LYS A 124 15.11 2.41 10.75
N GLY A 125 15.08 1.69 11.88
CA GLY A 125 15.62 2.18 13.15
C GLY A 125 14.98 3.46 13.69
N GLY A 126 13.66 3.64 13.50
CA GLY A 126 12.93 4.84 13.91
C GLY A 126 12.91 5.97 12.87
N GLY A 127 13.33 5.70 11.63
CA GLY A 127 13.12 6.61 10.50
C GLY A 127 11.64 6.76 10.11
N GLU A 128 11.35 7.70 9.21
CA GLU A 128 10.00 7.89 8.65
C GLU A 128 9.60 6.73 7.75
N ASP A 129 8.33 6.37 7.80
CA ASP A 129 7.68 5.50 6.83
C ASP A 129 7.34 6.30 5.58
N PHE A 130 7.34 5.64 4.42
CA PHE A 130 6.79 6.15 3.17
C PHE A 130 5.59 5.29 2.81
N TYR A 131 4.43 5.90 2.58
CA TYR A 131 3.22 5.16 2.28
C TYR A 131 2.26 5.94 1.39
N ASP A 132 1.45 5.20 0.65
CA ASP A 132 0.47 5.72 -0.26
C ASP A 132 -0.61 4.67 -0.60
N VAL A 133 -1.75 5.15 -1.08
CA VAL A 133 -2.67 4.34 -1.88
C VAL A 133 -2.44 4.69 -3.35
N SER A 134 -2.30 3.66 -4.18
CA SER A 134 -1.92 3.76 -5.57
C SER A 134 -2.98 3.17 -6.49
N LEU A 135 -3.28 3.94 -7.54
CA LEU A 135 -4.17 3.58 -8.65
C LEU A 135 -3.39 3.46 -9.97
N VAL A 136 -2.05 3.37 -9.89
CA VAL A 136 -1.18 3.12 -11.05
C VAL A 136 -1.56 1.81 -11.74
N ASP A 137 -1.89 0.80 -10.93
CA ASP A 137 -2.40 -0.50 -11.37
C ASP A 137 -3.93 -0.52 -11.50
N GLY A 138 -4.58 0.64 -11.61
CA GLY A 138 -6.03 0.77 -11.73
C GLY A 138 -6.78 0.76 -10.40
N TYR A 139 -8.09 0.57 -10.47
CA TYR A 139 -9.01 0.63 -9.35
C TYR A 139 -9.97 -0.55 -9.39
N ASN A 140 -10.29 -1.14 -8.24
CA ASN A 140 -11.36 -2.13 -8.12
C ASN A 140 -12.31 -1.86 -6.94
N LEU A 141 -11.81 -1.38 -5.80
CA LEU A 141 -12.64 -0.97 -4.66
C LEU A 141 -12.01 0.19 -3.87
N PRO A 142 -12.80 0.95 -3.08
CA PRO A 142 -12.26 2.02 -2.25
C PRO A 142 -11.31 1.48 -1.17
N VAL A 143 -10.18 2.15 -1.00
CA VAL A 143 -9.16 1.83 0.01
C VAL A 143 -8.71 3.11 0.68
N VAL A 144 -8.62 3.09 2.01
CA VAL A 144 -8.00 4.16 2.79
C VAL A 144 -7.03 3.55 3.79
N ALA A 145 -5.81 4.11 3.86
CA ALA A 145 -4.82 3.77 4.85
C ALA A 145 -4.67 4.90 5.87
N ILE A 146 -4.79 4.53 7.15
CA ILE A 146 -4.84 5.42 8.30
C ILE A 146 -3.65 5.10 9.21
N PRO A 147 -2.55 5.85 9.14
CA PRO A 147 -1.47 5.74 10.11
C PRO A 147 -1.92 6.21 11.50
N ARG A 148 -1.50 5.50 12.54
CA ARG A 148 -1.73 5.84 13.95
C ARG A 148 -0.40 6.19 14.61
N ALA A 149 -0.22 7.46 14.96
CA ALA A 149 0.88 7.91 15.81
C ALA A 149 0.37 8.10 17.25
N LEU A 150 0.97 7.40 18.22
CA LEU A 150 0.61 7.47 19.64
C LEU A 150 1.37 8.57 20.40
N ARG A 151 2.47 9.10 19.86
CA ARG A 151 3.30 10.12 20.55
C ARG A 151 3.90 11.14 19.58
N GLY A 152 3.73 12.43 19.90
CA GLY A 152 4.39 13.56 19.22
C GLY A 152 3.41 14.52 18.49
N PRO A 153 3.75 15.82 18.32
CA PRO A 153 2.92 16.74 17.55
C PRO A 153 3.16 16.56 16.04
N GLY A 154 2.09 16.26 15.29
CA GLY A 154 2.08 16.10 13.82
C GLY A 154 1.37 14.82 13.39
N ALA A 155 0.04 14.82 13.33
CA ALA A 155 -0.75 13.65 13.00
C ALA A 155 -0.41 13.14 11.59
N CYS A 156 -0.01 11.87 11.48
CA CYS A 156 0.23 11.23 10.19
C CYS A 156 -0.99 11.36 9.28
N ASN A 157 -0.75 11.76 8.04
CA ASN A 157 -1.78 11.99 7.06
C ASN A 157 -2.31 10.66 6.51
N ALA A 158 -3.61 10.55 6.30
CA ALA A 158 -4.16 9.40 5.59
C ALA A 158 -4.00 9.52 4.08
N THR A 159 -4.02 8.37 3.41
CA THR A 159 -3.97 8.24 1.96
C THR A 159 -5.07 7.30 1.50
N GLY A 160 -5.63 7.51 0.32
CA GLY A 160 -6.73 6.68 -0.14
C GLY A 160 -7.63 7.25 -1.20
N CYS A 161 -8.61 6.43 -1.55
CA CYS A 161 -9.77 6.78 -2.34
C CYS A 161 -11.05 6.27 -1.68
N LEU A 162 -11.97 7.19 -1.39
CA LEU A 162 -13.31 6.87 -0.88
C LEU A 162 -14.37 6.83 -1.99
N ALA A 163 -14.08 7.46 -3.13
CA ALA A 163 -14.98 7.45 -4.27
C ALA A 163 -15.11 6.04 -4.86
N ASP A 164 -16.32 5.72 -5.30
CA ASP A 164 -16.58 4.54 -6.14
C ASP A 164 -16.24 4.89 -7.60
N LEU A 165 -14.96 4.74 -7.95
CA LEU A 165 -14.44 5.06 -9.27
C LEU A 165 -15.04 4.20 -10.38
N ASN A 166 -15.59 3.03 -10.07
CA ASN A 166 -16.22 2.15 -11.06
C ASN A 166 -17.44 2.84 -11.72
N ARG A 167 -18.14 3.72 -11.00
CA ARG A 167 -19.32 4.45 -11.52
C ARG A 167 -18.98 5.53 -12.54
N SER A 168 -17.77 6.08 -12.46
CA SER A 168 -17.30 7.15 -13.34
C SER A 168 -16.12 6.70 -14.22
N CYS A 169 -15.86 5.40 -14.28
CA CYS A 169 -14.77 4.85 -15.08
C CYS A 169 -15.05 5.10 -16.57
N PRO A 170 -14.11 5.71 -17.33
CA PRO A 170 -14.24 5.84 -18.79
C PRO A 170 -14.48 4.49 -19.43
N THR A 171 -15.39 4.43 -20.42
CA THR A 171 -15.86 3.18 -21.04
C THR A 171 -14.70 2.29 -21.51
N GLU A 172 -13.69 2.88 -22.12
CA GLU A 172 -12.49 2.24 -22.65
C GLU A 172 -11.56 1.66 -21.56
N LEU A 173 -11.78 2.00 -20.29
CA LEU A 173 -11.03 1.50 -19.14
C LEU A 173 -11.84 0.51 -18.28
N GLN A 174 -13.13 0.31 -18.57
CA GLN A 174 -13.98 -0.52 -17.73
C GLN A 174 -13.64 -2.02 -17.83
N VAL A 175 -13.59 -2.70 -16.68
CA VAL A 175 -13.76 -4.15 -16.59
C VAL A 175 -15.22 -4.42 -16.24
N VAL A 176 -15.97 -4.99 -17.17
CA VAL A 176 -17.42 -5.18 -17.03
C VAL A 176 -17.72 -6.61 -16.61
N TYR A 177 -18.59 -6.77 -15.61
CA TYR A 177 -19.17 -8.05 -15.24
C TYR A 177 -20.64 -7.88 -14.87
N GLY A 178 -21.50 -8.73 -15.43
CA GLY A 178 -22.95 -8.60 -15.26
C GLY A 178 -23.47 -7.27 -15.82
N ALA A 179 -24.07 -6.45 -14.95
CA ALA A 179 -24.76 -5.22 -15.34
C ALA A 179 -23.90 -3.94 -15.26
N GLY A 180 -22.61 -4.02 -14.87
CA GLY A 180 -21.80 -2.81 -14.69
C GLY A 180 -20.30 -3.05 -14.63
N ALA A 181 -19.56 -1.95 -14.53
CA ALA A 181 -18.13 -1.97 -14.29
C ALA A 181 -17.84 -2.45 -12.86
N ILE A 182 -16.99 -3.47 -12.72
CA ILE A 182 -16.52 -4.01 -11.44
C ILE A 182 -15.10 -3.56 -11.09
N ALA A 183 -14.38 -3.01 -12.07
CA ALA A 183 -13.08 -2.40 -11.90
C ALA A 183 -12.80 -1.41 -13.03
N CYS A 184 -11.81 -0.53 -12.83
CA CYS A 184 -11.34 0.46 -13.77
C CYS A 184 -9.84 0.30 -14.01
N ARG A 185 -9.46 -0.01 -15.24
CA ARG A 185 -8.06 -0.12 -15.68
C ARG A 185 -7.39 1.24 -15.62
N SER A 186 -6.10 1.28 -15.28
CA SER A 186 -5.31 2.47 -15.59
C SER A 186 -5.05 2.54 -17.09
N ALA A 187 -4.67 3.72 -17.60
CA ALA A 187 -4.31 3.84 -19.01
C ALA A 187 -3.08 3.01 -19.40
N CYS A 188 -2.15 2.77 -18.45
CA CYS A 188 -1.02 1.89 -18.70
C CYS A 188 -1.50 0.45 -18.92
N GLU A 189 -2.37 -0.07 -18.05
CA GLU A 189 -2.93 -1.41 -18.19
C GLU A 189 -3.72 -1.54 -19.51
N ALA A 190 -4.56 -0.55 -19.83
CA ALA A 190 -5.46 -0.65 -20.97
C ALA A 190 -4.75 -0.53 -22.33
N PHE A 191 -3.69 0.30 -22.41
CA PHE A 191 -3.08 0.66 -23.68
C PHE A 191 -1.61 0.24 -23.84
N GLY A 192 -0.89 -0.01 -22.75
CA GLY A 192 0.52 -0.45 -22.77
C GLY A 192 1.48 0.55 -23.42
N GLN A 193 1.10 1.82 -23.60
CA GLN A 193 1.94 2.82 -24.26
C GLN A 193 2.89 3.47 -23.27
N ASP A 194 4.12 3.74 -23.71
CA ASP A 194 5.18 4.34 -22.88
C ASP A 194 4.74 5.62 -22.15
N ARG A 195 3.94 6.46 -22.80
CA ARG A 195 3.42 7.70 -22.21
C ARG A 195 2.48 7.49 -21.01
N TYR A 196 1.81 6.33 -20.93
CA TYR A 196 0.92 5.98 -19.83
C TYR A 196 1.64 5.15 -18.77
N CYS A 197 2.60 4.33 -19.20
CA CYS A 197 3.38 3.46 -18.32
C CYS A 197 4.65 4.11 -17.77
N CYS A 198 4.94 5.36 -18.17
CA CYS A 198 6.16 6.09 -17.82
C CYS A 198 7.43 5.27 -18.07
N SER A 199 7.49 4.63 -19.24
CA SER A 199 8.61 3.82 -19.70
C SER A 199 9.31 4.45 -20.90
N GLY A 200 10.46 3.89 -21.30
CA GLY A 200 11.20 4.36 -22.47
C GLY A 200 11.54 5.86 -22.39
N ALA A 201 11.13 6.62 -23.40
CA ALA A 201 11.32 8.07 -23.45
C ALA A 201 10.59 8.84 -22.34
N TYR A 202 9.57 8.23 -21.72
CA TYR A 202 8.79 8.77 -20.62
C TYR A 202 9.29 8.25 -19.26
N GLY A 203 10.46 7.61 -19.21
CA GLY A 203 11.05 7.01 -18.01
C GLY A 203 11.47 7.99 -16.89
N THR A 204 11.13 9.28 -16.99
CA THR A 204 11.48 10.29 -15.99
C THR A 204 10.27 11.14 -15.62
N PRO A 205 10.20 11.69 -14.39
CA PRO A 205 9.11 12.59 -13.99
C PRO A 205 8.95 13.81 -14.90
N ALA A 206 10.05 14.32 -15.46
CA ALA A 206 10.00 15.46 -16.38
C ALA A 206 9.33 15.13 -17.73
N ALA A 207 9.44 13.87 -18.17
CA ALA A 207 8.93 13.39 -19.45
C ALA A 207 7.52 12.78 -19.34
N CYS A 208 7.22 12.02 -18.28
CA CYS A 208 5.88 11.47 -18.06
C CYS A 208 5.00 12.49 -17.33
N ARG A 209 4.13 13.16 -18.08
CA ARG A 209 3.20 14.14 -17.53
C ARG A 209 1.82 13.49 -17.27
N PRO A 210 0.99 14.09 -16.40
CA PRO A 210 -0.40 13.68 -16.24
C PRO A 210 -1.12 13.65 -17.58
N THR A 211 -2.06 12.72 -17.72
CA THR A 211 -2.88 12.54 -18.93
C THR A 211 -4.35 12.78 -18.61
N SER A 212 -5.21 12.84 -19.63
CA SER A 212 -6.67 12.89 -19.42
C SER A 212 -7.15 11.72 -18.56
N TYR A 213 -6.58 10.53 -18.73
CA TYR A 213 -6.93 9.36 -17.94
C TYR A 213 -6.47 9.44 -16.50
N SER A 214 -5.19 9.74 -16.23
CA SER A 214 -4.72 9.86 -14.84
C SER A 214 -5.43 10.99 -14.10
N SER A 215 -5.81 12.06 -14.81
CA SER A 215 -6.60 13.16 -14.24
C SER A 215 -7.99 12.71 -13.75
N VAL A 216 -8.64 11.75 -14.42
CA VAL A 216 -9.92 11.18 -13.94
C VAL A 216 -9.74 10.52 -12.57
N PHE A 217 -8.68 9.74 -12.41
CA PHE A 217 -8.35 9.06 -11.16
C PHE A 217 -7.99 10.07 -10.07
N LYS A 218 -7.16 11.07 -10.39
CA LYS A 218 -6.75 12.12 -9.45
C LYS A 218 -7.91 12.99 -8.97
N MET A 219 -8.85 13.33 -9.85
CA MET A 219 -10.03 14.11 -9.49
C MET A 219 -10.94 13.35 -8.52
N ALA A 220 -11.12 12.03 -8.71
CA ALA A 220 -11.91 11.21 -7.80
C ALA A 220 -11.19 10.91 -6.47
N CYS A 221 -9.86 10.77 -6.54
CA CYS A 221 -9.03 10.30 -5.44
C CYS A 221 -7.78 11.22 -5.28
N PRO A 222 -7.94 12.47 -4.81
CA PRO A 222 -6.84 13.44 -4.78
C PRO A 222 -5.67 13.05 -3.87
N ARG A 223 -5.89 12.15 -2.91
CA ARG A 223 -4.88 11.64 -1.96
C ARG A 223 -4.34 10.26 -2.31
N ALA A 224 -4.55 9.81 -3.55
CA ALA A 224 -3.99 8.58 -4.09
C ALA A 224 -3.12 8.89 -5.31
N TYR A 225 -2.13 8.04 -5.58
CA TYR A 225 -1.36 8.07 -6.82
C TYR A 225 -2.27 7.72 -8.00
N SER A 226 -2.30 8.58 -9.01
CA SER A 226 -3.06 8.36 -10.25
C SER A 226 -2.21 7.84 -11.42
N TYR A 227 -0.89 7.99 -11.35
CA TYR A 227 0.10 7.46 -12.29
C TYR A 227 1.50 7.40 -11.66
N ALA A 228 2.47 6.77 -12.34
CA ALA A 228 3.76 6.40 -11.73
C ALA A 228 4.63 7.57 -11.21
N TYR A 229 4.47 8.78 -11.76
CA TYR A 229 5.21 9.97 -11.34
C TYR A 229 4.27 11.08 -10.84
N ASP A 230 3.15 10.72 -10.22
CA ASP A 230 2.25 11.68 -9.58
C ASP A 230 2.96 12.51 -8.51
N ASP A 231 2.36 13.65 -8.18
CA ASP A 231 2.97 14.67 -7.34
C ASP A 231 3.03 14.27 -5.85
N SER A 232 3.73 15.11 -5.08
CA SER A 232 3.96 14.91 -3.64
C SER A 232 2.71 14.98 -2.77
N THR A 233 1.53 15.27 -3.33
CA THR A 233 0.25 15.14 -2.60
C THR A 233 -0.20 13.68 -2.47
N SER A 234 0.52 12.76 -3.13
CA SER A 234 0.18 11.34 -3.19
C SER A 234 1.11 10.45 -2.36
N THR A 235 2.32 10.93 -2.01
CA THR A 235 3.23 10.25 -1.07
C THR A 235 3.14 10.90 0.30
N PHE A 236 3.08 10.09 1.35
CA PHE A 236 3.09 10.59 2.71
C PHE A 236 4.28 10.02 3.47
N THR A 237 4.94 10.89 4.23
CA THR A 237 5.96 10.50 5.20
C THR A 237 5.43 10.67 6.60
N CYS A 238 5.63 9.65 7.45
CA CYS A 238 5.34 9.77 8.87
C CYS A 238 6.03 8.68 9.70
N SER A 239 6.28 8.95 10.97
CA SER A 239 6.60 7.91 11.95
C SER A 239 5.29 7.39 12.57
N ALA A 240 4.69 6.37 11.96
CA ALA A 240 3.50 5.72 12.49
C ALA A 240 3.87 4.52 13.37
N ASP A 241 3.09 4.26 14.43
CA ASP A 241 3.24 3.05 15.23
C ASP A 241 2.51 1.87 14.55
N ASP A 242 1.30 2.14 14.04
CA ASP A 242 0.41 1.16 13.42
C ASP A 242 -0.31 1.78 12.22
N TYR A 243 -0.92 0.95 11.38
CA TYR A 243 -1.76 1.36 10.26
C TYR A 243 -3.11 0.64 10.29
N THR A 244 -4.19 1.33 9.92
CA THR A 244 -5.46 0.71 9.54
C THR A 244 -5.64 0.81 8.04
N VAL A 245 -5.79 -0.33 7.36
CA VAL A 245 -6.12 -0.41 5.93
C VAL A 245 -7.59 -0.78 5.82
N ALA A 246 -8.43 0.20 5.49
CA ALA A 246 -9.88 0.07 5.46
C ALA A 246 -10.39 0.01 4.02
N PHE A 247 -11.10 -1.08 3.71
CA PHE A 247 -11.79 -1.28 2.43
C PHE A 247 -13.24 -0.80 2.52
N CYS A 248 -13.71 -0.02 1.55
CA CYS A 248 -15.06 0.52 1.48
C CYS A 248 -15.50 1.32 2.72
N LEU A 249 -14.59 2.06 3.36
CA LEU A 249 -14.92 2.86 4.54
C LEU A 249 -16.06 3.85 4.19
N PRO A 250 -17.19 3.84 4.93
CA PRO A 250 -18.32 4.72 4.64
C PRO A 250 -17.94 6.18 4.92
N THR A 251 -18.40 7.09 4.06
CA THR A 251 -18.20 8.53 4.26
C THR A 251 -19.19 9.13 5.26
N SER A 252 -20.35 8.49 5.47
CA SER A 252 -21.36 8.89 6.45
C SER A 252 -21.05 8.33 7.84
N GLY A 253 -21.01 9.21 8.85
CA GLY A 253 -20.78 8.83 10.26
C GLY A 253 -19.32 8.91 10.73
N ILE A 254 -18.40 9.36 9.88
CA ILE A 254 -17.03 9.72 10.28
C ILE A 254 -17.10 11.00 11.14
N LYS A 255 -16.56 10.97 12.37
CA LYS A 255 -16.57 12.13 13.29
C LYS A 255 -15.72 13.26 12.71
N GLU A 256 -16.01 14.51 13.04
CA GLU A 256 -15.27 15.69 12.54
C GLU A 256 -13.75 15.60 12.80
N SER A 257 -13.32 15.02 13.93
CA SER A 257 -11.91 14.71 14.23
C SER A 257 -11.27 13.68 13.30
N ASP A 258 -12.09 12.72 12.84
CA ASP A 258 -11.75 11.69 11.86
C ASP A 258 -12.05 12.20 10.43
N ALA A 259 -12.62 13.40 10.29
CA ALA A 259 -12.95 14.06 9.03
C ALA A 259 -11.95 15.18 8.66
N VAL A 260 -11.19 15.72 9.62
CA VAL A 260 -9.92 16.43 9.35
C VAL A 260 -8.97 15.54 8.53
N PHE A 261 -9.12 14.22 8.70
CA PHE A 261 -8.50 13.14 7.93
C PHE A 261 -9.00 13.02 6.46
N LEU A 262 -10.15 13.60 6.11
CA LEU A 262 -10.78 13.56 4.77
C LEU A 262 -10.46 14.78 3.89
N GLY A 263 -9.32 15.44 4.13
CA GLY A 263 -8.91 16.71 3.51
C GLY A 263 -9.60 17.03 2.17
N ALA A 264 -10.51 18.01 2.22
CA ALA A 264 -11.09 18.73 1.08
C ALA A 264 -12.34 18.19 0.35
N GLN A 265 -13.22 17.37 0.96
CA GLN A 265 -14.60 17.17 0.45
C GLN A 265 -15.74 17.75 1.31
N ILE A 266 -15.44 18.36 2.46
CA ILE A 266 -16.41 19.17 3.23
C ILE A 266 -16.11 20.66 3.02
N ILE A 267 -16.22 21.16 1.78
CA ILE A 267 -16.44 22.60 1.56
C ILE A 267 -17.87 22.76 1.08
N GLY A 268 -18.76 22.85 2.06
CA GLY A 268 -20.15 23.27 1.95
C GLY A 268 -20.56 23.75 3.34
N GLY A 269 -20.47 25.06 3.55
CA GLY A 269 -20.44 25.70 4.86
C GLY A 269 -21.57 25.32 5.83
N ARG A 270 -21.16 25.21 7.09
CA ARG A 270 -21.97 25.16 8.30
C ARG A 270 -22.80 26.46 8.42
N GLY A 271 -24.11 26.37 8.21
CA GLY A 271 -25.09 27.27 8.79
C GLY A 271 -25.73 26.58 9.99
N THR A 272 -25.62 27.18 11.16
CA THR A 272 -26.06 26.66 12.46
C THR A 272 -27.56 26.36 12.53
N GLY A 273 -27.92 25.15 12.96
CA GLY A 273 -29.29 24.84 13.39
C GLY A 273 -29.56 23.34 13.45
N ALA A 274 -29.89 22.82 14.63
CA ALA A 274 -30.41 21.47 14.79
C ALA A 274 -31.74 21.33 14.01
N ALA A 275 -31.86 20.29 13.18
CA ALA A 275 -33.15 19.82 12.68
C ALA A 275 -33.04 18.34 12.25
N GLU A 276 -34.17 17.67 12.42
CA GLU A 276 -34.38 16.22 12.43
C GLU A 276 -34.15 15.51 11.09
N ALA A 277 -34.10 14.17 11.18
CA ALA A 277 -34.16 13.26 10.05
C ALA A 277 -35.41 13.49 9.19
N ASN A 278 -35.24 13.30 7.87
CA ASN A 278 -36.23 13.46 6.79
C ASN A 278 -36.33 14.89 6.21
N ASP A 279 -35.39 15.24 5.32
CA ASP A 279 -35.65 15.99 4.07
C ASP A 279 -34.32 16.37 3.39
N ILE A 280 -33.78 15.47 2.58
CA ILE A 280 -32.87 15.86 1.49
C ILE A 280 -33.39 15.20 0.22
N ALA A 281 -34.14 15.99 -0.55
CA ALA A 281 -34.51 15.62 -1.90
C ALA A 281 -33.24 15.35 -2.74
N PRO A 282 -33.23 14.32 -3.60
CA PRO A 282 -32.13 14.13 -4.53
C PRO A 282 -31.99 15.37 -5.43
N PRO A 283 -30.77 15.77 -5.82
CA PRO A 283 -30.61 16.84 -6.79
C PRO A 283 -31.36 16.46 -8.08
N ALA A 284 -32.30 17.31 -8.46
CA ALA A 284 -33.09 17.17 -9.67
C ALA A 284 -32.15 17.15 -10.88
N TYR A 285 -32.04 15.99 -11.54
CA TYR A 285 -31.49 15.91 -12.88
C TYR A 285 -32.49 16.56 -13.84
N GLY A 286 -32.17 17.80 -14.22
CA GLY A 286 -32.82 18.47 -15.34
C GLY A 286 -32.61 17.64 -16.61
N ASN A 287 -33.70 17.04 -17.08
CA ASN A 287 -33.77 16.33 -18.34
C ASN A 287 -33.66 17.36 -19.48
N GLY A 288 -32.58 17.30 -20.27
CA GLY A 288 -32.39 18.24 -21.38
C GLY A 288 -31.13 18.00 -22.19
N GLY A 289 -31.26 17.26 -23.29
CA GLY A 289 -30.48 17.49 -24.51
C GLY A 289 -29.15 16.76 -24.63
N ALA A 290 -29.11 15.81 -25.57
CA ALA A 290 -27.88 15.29 -26.15
C ALA A 290 -26.96 16.44 -26.62
N GLY A 291 -25.80 16.58 -25.97
CA GLY A 291 -24.72 17.46 -26.40
C GLY A 291 -23.42 16.67 -26.40
N ALA A 292 -22.93 16.34 -27.60
CA ALA A 292 -21.62 15.73 -27.79
C ALA A 292 -20.54 16.66 -27.21
N TYR A 293 -19.74 16.17 -26.26
CA TYR A 293 -18.53 16.87 -25.84
C TYR A 293 -17.48 16.73 -26.96
N PRO A 294 -16.98 17.83 -27.55
CA PRO A 294 -15.84 17.75 -28.44
C PRO A 294 -14.56 17.46 -27.62
N PRO A 295 -13.55 16.80 -28.21
CA PRO A 295 -12.30 16.50 -27.51
C PRO A 295 -11.56 17.81 -27.16
N PRO A 296 -11.03 17.98 -25.94
CA PRO A 296 -10.20 19.14 -25.64
C PRO A 296 -8.82 18.96 -26.27
N THR A 297 -8.47 19.92 -27.12
CA THR A 297 -7.13 20.13 -27.68
C THR A 297 -6.22 20.83 -26.67
N SER A 298 -5.00 20.29 -26.53
CA SER A 298 -3.72 20.91 -26.09
C SER A 298 -3.70 22.00 -25.00
N ASP A 299 -2.95 21.66 -23.93
CA ASP A 299 -1.94 22.46 -23.23
C ASP A 299 -2.31 23.80 -22.58
N SER A 300 -2.26 23.83 -21.24
CA SER A 300 -1.25 24.59 -20.48
C SER A 300 -1.56 24.57 -18.97
N TYR A 301 -0.69 23.96 -18.17
CA TYR A 301 -0.61 24.26 -16.74
C TYR A 301 0.83 24.58 -16.37
N SER A 302 1.03 25.83 -15.93
CA SER A 302 2.31 26.38 -15.49
C SER A 302 2.34 26.32 -13.97
N GLY A 303 3.34 25.64 -13.40
CA GLY A 303 3.55 25.59 -11.96
C GLY A 303 4.89 24.99 -11.61
N GLY A 304 5.94 25.81 -11.65
CA GLY A 304 7.27 25.47 -11.13
C GLY A 304 7.43 25.96 -9.68
N GLY A 305 7.97 25.09 -8.82
CA GLY A 305 8.49 25.43 -7.49
C GLY A 305 9.73 24.58 -7.20
N PRO A 306 10.77 25.11 -6.54
CA PRO A 306 12.04 24.41 -6.37
C PRO A 306 11.98 23.53 -5.12
N GLY A 307 11.95 22.21 -5.33
CA GLY A 307 12.13 21.20 -4.29
C GLY A 307 13.04 20.11 -4.83
N GLY A 308 14.04 19.69 -4.07
CA GLY A 308 15.02 18.68 -4.49
C GLY A 308 14.34 17.45 -5.08
N ALA A 309 14.92 16.90 -6.15
CA ALA A 309 14.36 15.79 -6.90
C ALA A 309 14.14 14.57 -5.99
N TYR A 310 12.93 14.45 -5.46
CA TYR A 310 12.46 13.25 -4.78
C TYR A 310 12.11 12.24 -5.87
N LEU A 311 12.92 11.19 -5.98
CA LEU A 311 12.59 10.03 -6.80
C LEU A 311 11.74 9.12 -5.92
N PRO A 312 10.44 8.93 -6.21
CA PRO A 312 9.63 7.95 -5.49
C PRO A 312 10.28 6.56 -5.61
N PRO A 313 10.07 5.66 -4.63
CA PRO A 313 10.45 4.26 -4.80
C PRO A 313 9.80 3.74 -6.09
N VAL A 314 10.63 3.39 -7.06
CA VAL A 314 10.16 2.80 -8.32
C VAL A 314 9.73 1.38 -8.00
N TYR A 315 8.44 1.19 -7.72
CA TYR A 315 7.82 -0.11 -7.81
C TYR A 315 7.90 -0.52 -9.29
N ASN A 316 8.47 -1.69 -9.56
CA ASN A 316 8.62 -2.15 -10.93
C ASN A 316 7.23 -2.58 -11.43
N TYR A 317 6.48 -1.62 -12.01
CA TYR A 317 5.16 -1.81 -12.59
C TYR A 317 5.32 -2.58 -13.91
N GLY A 318 5.53 -3.89 -13.81
CA GLY A 318 5.65 -4.78 -14.94
C GLY A 318 4.54 -5.83 -14.92
N PRO A 319 3.87 -6.13 -16.05
CA PRO A 319 3.06 -7.33 -16.16
C PRO A 319 4.01 -8.53 -16.04
N GLY A 320 3.62 -9.53 -15.25
CA GLY A 320 4.45 -10.64 -14.80
C GLY A 320 5.58 -11.07 -15.75
N GLY A 321 6.81 -11.04 -15.24
CA GLY A 321 7.99 -11.60 -15.90
C GLY A 321 9.28 -11.19 -15.18
N ASP A 322 10.06 -12.18 -14.75
CA ASP A 322 11.38 -12.03 -14.14
C ASP A 322 12.25 -11.03 -14.92
N ARG A 323 12.55 -9.86 -14.32
CA ARG A 323 13.61 -8.97 -14.80
C ARG A 323 14.38 -8.38 -13.63
N ILE A 324 15.65 -8.78 -13.57
CA ILE A 324 16.70 -8.31 -12.67
C ILE A 324 16.81 -6.77 -12.76
N PRO A 325 16.81 -6.03 -11.63
CA PRO A 325 16.99 -4.59 -11.66
C PRO A 325 18.43 -4.19 -12.08
N PRO A 326 18.61 -3.08 -12.81
CA PRO A 326 19.94 -2.54 -13.06
C PRO A 326 20.57 -2.07 -11.75
N ALA A 327 21.84 -2.43 -11.56
CA ALA A 327 22.62 -2.10 -10.38
C ALA A 327 22.68 -0.57 -10.16
N MET A 328 22.21 -0.13 -9.00
CA MET A 328 22.54 1.21 -8.49
C MET A 328 24.02 1.22 -8.12
N ARG A 329 24.79 2.14 -8.73
CA ARG A 329 26.20 2.36 -8.42
C ARG A 329 26.33 2.71 -6.94
N ILE A 330 27.07 1.87 -6.22
CA ILE A 330 27.44 2.04 -4.81
C ILE A 330 28.48 3.17 -4.73
N SER A 331 28.16 4.27 -4.05
CA SER A 331 29.20 5.08 -3.41
C SER A 331 29.63 4.37 -2.13
N SER A 332 30.91 4.06 -2.05
CA SER A 332 31.60 3.36 -0.96
C SER A 332 31.27 3.91 0.43
N ALA A 333 30.76 3.05 1.32
CA ALA A 333 30.93 3.18 2.77
C ALA A 333 30.88 1.79 3.44
N SER A 334 32.01 1.41 4.03
CA SER A 334 32.32 0.33 4.98
C SER A 334 31.49 -0.96 4.98
N THR A 335 32.09 -2.01 4.42
CA THR A 335 31.74 -3.41 4.61
C THR A 335 31.79 -3.77 6.10
N THR A 336 30.64 -3.98 6.74
CA THR A 336 30.56 -4.74 8.00
C THR A 336 30.00 -6.11 7.67
N THR A 337 30.87 -7.11 7.71
CA THR A 337 30.59 -8.51 7.41
C THR A 337 29.58 -9.08 8.40
N TYR A 338 28.37 -9.40 7.94
CA TYR A 338 27.35 -10.07 8.73
C TYR A 338 27.66 -11.58 8.76
N ILE A 339 28.28 -12.05 9.85
CA ILE A 339 28.55 -13.47 10.06
C ILE A 339 27.28 -14.13 10.59
N ARG A 340 26.81 -15.18 9.91
CA ARG A 340 25.67 -16.02 10.34
C ARG A 340 25.97 -16.66 11.71
N PRO A 341 25.07 -16.60 12.71
CA PRO A 341 25.36 -17.07 14.08
C PRO A 341 25.36 -18.60 14.27
N TRP A 342 25.25 -19.39 13.20
CA TRP A 342 25.16 -20.86 13.28
C TRP A 342 26.46 -21.59 12.91
N LEU A 343 27.58 -20.89 12.72
CA LEU A 343 28.86 -21.49 12.33
C LEU A 343 29.96 -21.68 13.40
N PRO A 344 29.84 -21.32 14.70
CA PRO A 344 30.90 -21.64 15.65
C PRO A 344 30.65 -22.92 16.47
N LEU A 345 29.61 -23.71 16.19
CA LEU A 345 29.35 -24.95 16.95
C LEU A 345 30.05 -26.20 16.40
N LEU A 346 30.66 -26.16 15.21
CA LEU A 346 31.26 -27.35 14.58
C LEU A 346 32.79 -27.47 14.75
N LEU A 347 33.45 -26.50 15.40
CA LEU A 347 34.92 -26.44 15.48
C LEU A 347 35.51 -26.68 16.89
N LEU A 348 34.67 -27.04 17.87
CA LEU A 348 35.11 -27.33 19.26
C LEU A 348 35.14 -28.83 19.61
N LEU A 349 34.97 -29.72 18.63
CA LEU A 349 34.99 -31.19 18.84
C LEU A 349 36.27 -31.88 18.32
N LEU A 350 37.32 -31.14 17.97
CA LEU A 350 38.60 -31.72 17.48
C LEU A 350 39.83 -31.43 18.35
N CYS A 351 39.66 -30.97 19.58
CA CYS A 351 40.76 -30.84 20.54
C CYS A 351 40.49 -31.56 21.86
N PHE A 352 40.05 -32.83 21.79
CA PHE A 352 40.15 -33.77 22.91
C PHE A 352 40.23 -35.21 22.36
N THR A 353 41.41 -35.57 21.86
CA THR A 353 42.00 -36.92 21.93
C THR A 353 43.47 -36.76 22.25
#